data_AF-A0A954THZ4-F1
#
_entry.id   AF-A0A954THZ4-F1
#
_cell.length_a   1.000
_cell.length_b   1.000
_cell.length_c   1.000
_cell.angle_alpha   90.00
_cell.angle_beta   90.00
_cell.angle_gamma   90.00
#
_symmetry.space_group_name_H-M   'P 1'
#
loop_
_entity.id
_entity.type
_entity.pdbx_description
1 polymer ?
#
loop_
_entity_poly.entity_id
_entity_poly.type
_entity_poly.pdbx_seq_one_letter_code
_entity_poly.pdbx_strand_id
1 'polypeptide(L)'
;MKSAPYWNIFLGVLALELALLLYCVEFLVQCMPAQLQKLSHANCFRVDGRRSSRRTARERRAMWKVRSDLAAVFLLFALVGHGLLYFVHSQLMPLPLVAQAVVSFQPSPQAWRDELRRKGIDEEHANWYRSTARASNGQIRAQQSALWGAWPLALVLGLLWLLGGAMLIRWAHHKILREFQTAARSRAAEYQRRDLGRRNSGRWPERVVESA
;
A
#
# COMPACT_ATOMS: atom_id res chain seq x y z
N MET A 1 -15.10 34.48 -0.08
CA MET A 1 -14.82 33.13 0.48
C MET A 1 -13.53 32.60 -0.14
N LYS A 2 -12.42 32.55 0.61
CA LYS A 2 -11.13 32.02 0.14
C LYS A 2 -11.00 30.55 0.59
N SER A 3 -11.54 29.61 -0.19
CA SER A 3 -11.42 28.16 0.01
C SER A 3 -10.11 27.56 -0.53
N ALA A 4 -9.18 28.40 -1.01
CA ALA A 4 -7.94 27.98 -1.65
C ALA A 4 -6.88 27.25 -0.77
N PRO A 5 -6.74 27.46 0.56
CA PRO A 5 -5.61 26.86 1.28
C PRO A 5 -5.78 25.36 1.57
N TYR A 6 -7.02 24.86 1.67
CA TYR A 6 -7.28 23.46 2.03
C TYR A 6 -6.95 22.48 0.91
N TRP A 7 -7.12 22.88 -0.35
CA TRP A 7 -6.79 22.05 -1.52
C TRP A 7 -5.30 21.75 -1.61
N ASN A 8 -4.44 22.73 -1.32
CA ASN A 8 -2.99 22.53 -1.35
C ASN A 8 -2.52 21.56 -0.25
N ILE A 9 -3.11 21.65 0.94
CA ILE A 9 -2.81 20.72 2.04
C ILE A 9 -3.26 19.30 1.67
N PHE A 10 -4.48 19.15 1.16
CA PHE A 10 -5.01 17.85 0.73
C PHE A 10 -4.15 17.20 -0.37
N LEU A 11 -3.82 17.96 -1.42
CA LEU A 11 -2.96 17.49 -2.50
C LEU A 11 -1.56 17.13 -1.99
N GLY A 12 -1.02 17.91 -1.04
CA GLY A 12 0.27 17.62 -0.40
C GLY A 12 0.25 16.30 0.37
N VAL A 13 -0.79 16.05 1.17
CA VAL A 13 -0.96 14.78 1.91
C VAL A 13 -1.11 13.59 0.96
N LEU A 14 -1.94 13.72 -0.08
CA LEU A 14 -2.13 12.67 -1.07
C LEU A 14 -0.83 12.36 -1.83
N ALA A 15 -0.07 13.39 -2.23
CA ALA A 15 1.21 13.21 -2.90
C ALA A 15 2.23 12.51 -1.99
N LEU A 16 2.28 12.88 -0.71
CA LEU A 16 3.15 12.23 0.28
C LEU A 16 2.77 10.76 0.47
N GLU A 17 1.48 10.45 0.57
CA GLU A 17 1.01 9.07 0.71
C GLU A 17 1.38 8.22 -0.52
N LEU A 18 1.15 8.74 -1.73
CA LEU A 18 1.54 8.07 -2.96
C LEU A 18 3.06 7.86 -3.03
N ALA A 19 3.86 8.84 -2.60
CA ALA A 19 5.31 8.70 -2.54
C ALA A 19 5.74 7.61 -1.55
N LEU A 20 5.12 7.54 -0.37
CA LEU A 20 5.37 6.49 0.63
C LEU A 20 4.98 5.10 0.10
N LEU A 21 3.84 4.99 -0.59
CA LEU A 21 3.41 3.75 -1.23
C LEU A 21 4.44 3.27 -2.25
N LEU A 22 4.88 4.15 -3.15
CA LEU A 22 5.89 3.84 -4.16
C LEU A 22 7.22 3.44 -3.52
N TYR A 23 7.62 4.13 -2.45
CA TYR A 23 8.79 3.77 -1.67
C TYR A 23 8.68 2.35 -1.07
N CYS A 24 7.53 2.02 -0.47
CA CYS A 24 7.29 0.67 0.06
C CYS A 24 7.32 -0.41 -1.04
N VAL A 25 6.76 -0.12 -2.22
CA VAL A 25 6.81 -1.03 -3.36
C VAL A 25 8.25 -1.27 -3.80
N GLU A 26 9.06 -0.23 -3.97
CA GLU A 26 10.47 -0.39 -4.35
C GLU A 26 11.27 -1.12 -3.26
N PHE A 27 11.04 -0.80 -1.99
CA PHE A 27 11.66 -1.51 -0.88
C PHE A 27 11.36 -3.02 -0.92
N LEU A 28 10.09 -3.40 -1.10
CA LEU A 28 9.69 -4.81 -1.21
C LEU A 28 10.27 -5.50 -2.45
N VAL A 29 10.40 -4.78 -3.57
CA VAL A 29 11.06 -5.30 -4.78
C VAL A 29 12.56 -5.49 -4.55
N GLN A 30 13.22 -4.59 -3.82
CA GLN A 30 14.64 -4.73 -3.44
C GLN A 30 14.86 -5.91 -2.49
N CYS A 31 13.90 -6.23 -1.63
CA CYS A 31 13.91 -7.44 -0.80
C CYS A 31 13.72 -8.76 -1.59
N MET A 32 13.64 -8.72 -2.93
CA MET A 32 13.60 -9.92 -3.75
C MET A 32 14.85 -10.79 -3.51
N PRO A 33 14.71 -12.12 -3.37
CA PRO A 33 15.86 -13.01 -3.15
C PRO A 33 16.93 -12.85 -4.24
N ALA A 34 18.20 -12.77 -3.83
CA ALA A 34 19.34 -12.57 -4.75
C ALA A 34 19.42 -13.63 -5.86
N GLN A 35 19.04 -14.88 -5.55
CA GLN A 35 18.98 -15.97 -6.55
C GLN A 35 18.00 -15.67 -7.69
N LEU A 36 16.85 -15.07 -7.36
CA LEU A 36 15.81 -14.72 -8.33
C LEU A 36 16.22 -13.51 -9.17
N GLN A 37 16.89 -12.53 -8.56
CA GLN A 37 17.51 -11.41 -9.28
C GLN A 37 18.56 -11.91 -10.26
N LYS A 38 19.46 -12.80 -9.83
CA LYS A 38 20.47 -13.44 -10.70
C LYS A 38 19.83 -14.20 -11.86
N LEU A 39 18.76 -14.95 -11.60
CA LEU A 39 18.03 -15.68 -12.65
C LEU A 39 17.41 -14.74 -13.68
N SER A 40 16.72 -13.67 -13.25
CA SER A 40 16.14 -12.67 -14.16
C SER A 40 17.23 -11.92 -14.95
N HIS A 41 18.37 -11.63 -14.31
CA HIS A 41 19.53 -11.06 -15.00
C HIS A 41 20.10 -12.02 -16.04
N ALA A 42 20.30 -13.30 -15.71
CA ALA A 42 20.79 -14.32 -16.64
C ALA A 42 19.87 -14.49 -17.86
N ASN A 43 18.55 -14.40 -17.67
CA ASN A 43 17.57 -14.42 -18.76
C ASN A 43 17.75 -13.29 -19.78
N CYS A 44 18.45 -12.20 -19.44
CA CYS A 44 18.74 -11.11 -20.39
C CYS A 44 19.83 -11.47 -21.41
N PHE A 45 20.63 -12.50 -21.13
CA PHE A 45 21.76 -12.93 -21.96
C PHE A 45 21.41 -14.18 -22.75
N ARG A 46 22.13 -14.37 -23.84
CA ARG A 46 22.13 -15.59 -24.66
C ARG A 46 23.23 -16.55 -24.19
N VAL A 47 23.19 -17.78 -24.69
CA VAL A 47 24.23 -18.80 -24.39
C VAL A 47 25.63 -18.35 -24.82
N ASP A 48 25.75 -17.48 -25.82
CA ASP A 48 27.03 -16.86 -26.25
C ASP A 48 27.46 -15.66 -25.40
N GLY A 49 26.78 -15.38 -24.30
CA GLY A 49 27.05 -14.24 -23.41
C GLY A 49 26.59 -12.88 -23.97
N ARG A 50 26.05 -12.80 -25.19
CA ARG A 50 25.54 -11.53 -25.72
C ARG A 50 24.21 -11.15 -25.09
N ARG A 51 24.08 -9.89 -24.68
CA ARG A 51 22.81 -9.34 -24.18
C ARG A 51 21.79 -9.23 -25.31
N SER A 52 20.57 -9.70 -25.08
CA SER A 52 19.45 -9.56 -26.03
C SER A 52 18.51 -8.44 -25.57
N SER A 53 18.31 -7.43 -26.42
CA SER A 53 17.37 -6.32 -26.19
C SER A 53 15.94 -6.84 -25.97
N ARG A 54 15.48 -7.78 -26.80
CA ARG A 54 14.15 -8.41 -26.68
C ARG A 54 13.97 -9.15 -25.35
N ARG A 55 14.97 -9.92 -24.90
CA ARG A 55 14.91 -10.61 -23.60
C ARG A 55 14.91 -9.62 -22.44
N THR A 56 15.79 -8.63 -22.50
CA THR A 56 15.88 -7.54 -21.51
C THR A 56 14.55 -6.80 -21.38
N ALA A 57 13.91 -6.43 -22.50
CA ALA A 57 12.60 -5.76 -22.47
C ALA A 57 11.52 -6.64 -21.84
N ARG A 58 11.54 -7.96 -22.09
CA ARG A 58 10.59 -8.91 -21.49
C ARG A 58 10.80 -9.05 -19.98
N GLU A 59 12.04 -9.14 -19.51
CA GLU A 59 12.34 -9.16 -18.07
C GLU A 59 11.97 -7.83 -17.40
N ARG A 60 12.23 -6.69 -18.05
CA ARG A 60 11.81 -5.37 -17.56
C ARG A 60 10.29 -5.28 -17.40
N ARG A 61 9.52 -5.74 -18.40
CA ARG A 61 8.05 -5.80 -18.32
C ARG A 61 7.57 -6.73 -17.20
N ALA A 62 8.22 -7.87 -17.01
CA ALA A 62 7.89 -8.78 -15.93
C ALA A 62 8.14 -8.14 -14.55
N MET A 63 9.22 -7.38 -14.40
CA MET A 63 9.50 -6.64 -13.17
C MET A 63 8.51 -5.48 -12.96
N TRP A 64 8.13 -4.77 -14.03
CA TRP A 64 7.06 -3.77 -13.95
C TRP A 64 5.74 -4.38 -13.50
N LYS A 65 5.41 -5.60 -13.93
CA LYS A 65 4.24 -6.32 -13.44
C LYS A 65 4.30 -6.60 -11.94
N VAL A 66 5.45 -7.02 -11.42
CA VAL A 66 5.63 -7.20 -9.96
C VAL A 66 5.35 -5.90 -9.22
N ARG A 67 5.90 -4.78 -9.70
CA ARG A 67 5.66 -3.44 -9.12
C ARG A 67 4.19 -3.04 -9.17
N SER A 68 3.54 -3.19 -10.33
CA SER A 68 2.14 -2.80 -10.49
C SER A 68 1.21 -3.66 -9.63
N ASP A 69 1.47 -4.96 -9.54
CA ASP A 69 0.65 -5.89 -8.74
C ASP A 69 0.80 -5.57 -7.24
N LEU A 70 2.01 -5.26 -6.76
CA LEU A 70 2.23 -4.77 -5.39
C LEU A 70 1.55 -3.42 -5.14
N ALA A 71 1.74 -2.45 -6.05
CA ALA A 71 1.12 -1.14 -5.93
C ALA A 71 -0.40 -1.23 -5.88
N ALA A 72 -1.02 -2.11 -6.67
CA ALA A 72 -2.45 -2.36 -6.64
C ALA A 72 -2.91 -2.87 -5.26
N VAL A 73 -2.15 -3.75 -4.61
CA VAL A 73 -2.48 -4.24 -3.25
C VAL A 73 -2.44 -3.10 -2.24
N PHE A 74 -1.40 -2.24 -2.28
CA PHE A 74 -1.35 -1.08 -1.40
C PHE A 74 -2.49 -0.10 -1.68
N LEU A 75 -2.80 0.17 -2.95
CA LEU A 75 -3.89 1.07 -3.32
C LEU A 75 -5.24 0.54 -2.86
N LEU A 76 -5.50 -0.76 -2.97
CA LEU A 76 -6.72 -1.38 -2.45
C LEU A 76 -6.82 -1.26 -0.93
N PHE A 77 -5.72 -1.51 -0.22
CA PHE A 77 -5.68 -1.34 1.23
C PHE A 77 -5.91 0.12 1.65
N ALA A 78 -5.21 1.06 0.99
CA ALA A 78 -5.36 2.49 1.21
C ALA A 78 -6.79 2.96 0.90
N LEU A 79 -7.41 2.48 -0.18
CA LEU A 79 -8.78 2.82 -0.57
C LEU A 79 -9.79 2.41 0.51
N VAL A 80 -9.69 1.18 1.03
CA VAL A 80 -10.58 0.73 2.11
C VAL A 80 -10.33 1.53 3.39
N GLY A 81 -9.07 1.82 3.73
CA GLY A 81 -8.72 2.67 4.86
C GLY A 81 -9.29 4.08 4.74
N HIS A 82 -9.17 4.70 3.57
CA HIS A 82 -9.74 6.01 3.26
C HIS A 82 -11.27 6.00 3.31
N GLY A 83 -11.91 4.95 2.78
CA GLY A 83 -13.36 4.78 2.87
C GLY A 83 -13.83 4.71 4.32
N LEU A 84 -13.11 3.98 5.17
CA LEU A 84 -13.40 3.90 6.60
C LEU A 84 -13.20 5.26 7.29
N LEU A 85 -12.09 5.96 7.00
CA LEU A 85 -11.84 7.30 7.54
C LEU A 85 -12.90 8.31 7.11
N TYR A 86 -13.34 8.24 5.85
CA TYR A 86 -14.43 9.07 5.33
C TYR A 86 -15.76 8.77 6.04
N PHE A 87 -16.07 7.49 6.27
CA PHE A 87 -17.23 7.08 7.05
C PHE A 87 -17.16 7.64 8.48
N VAL A 88 -16.02 7.51 9.15
CA VAL A 88 -15.81 8.09 10.50
C VAL A 88 -16.01 9.60 10.45
N HIS A 89 -15.36 10.30 9.50
CA HIS A 89 -15.44 11.74 9.34
C HIS A 89 -16.87 12.26 9.15
N SER A 90 -17.65 11.56 8.32
CA SER A 90 -18.98 12.00 7.89
C SER A 90 -20.11 11.55 8.81
N GLN A 91 -20.00 10.35 9.41
CA GLN A 91 -21.10 9.74 10.17
C GLN A 91 -20.85 9.73 11.68
N LEU A 92 -19.60 9.66 12.12
CA LEU A 92 -19.27 9.53 13.54
C LEU A 92 -18.81 10.84 14.15
N MET A 93 -17.71 11.41 13.64
CA MET A 93 -17.08 12.59 14.19
C MET A 93 -16.06 13.17 13.20
N PRO A 94 -15.93 14.51 13.09
CA PRO A 94 -14.95 15.10 12.19
C PRO A 94 -13.52 14.75 12.62
N LEU A 95 -12.65 14.42 11.67
CA LEU A 95 -11.28 13.94 11.94
C LEU A 95 -10.44 14.87 12.83
N PRO A 96 -10.53 16.22 12.73
CA PRO A 96 -9.85 17.10 13.67
C PRO A 96 -10.26 16.86 15.13
N LEU A 97 -11.55 16.64 15.40
CA LEU A 97 -12.04 16.30 16.74
C LEU A 97 -11.56 14.91 17.18
N VAL A 98 -11.52 13.94 16.26
CA VAL A 98 -10.96 12.61 16.54
C VAL A 98 -9.50 12.73 16.97
N ALA A 99 -8.69 13.51 16.25
CA ALA A 99 -7.29 13.73 16.58
C ALA A 99 -7.12 14.38 17.97
N GLN A 100 -7.93 15.40 18.27
CA GLN A 100 -7.91 16.05 19.59
C GLN A 100 -8.34 15.09 20.71
N ALA A 101 -9.35 14.24 20.47
CA ALA A 101 -9.81 13.25 21.43
C ALA A 101 -8.74 12.19 21.72
N VAL A 102 -8.04 11.72 20.68
CA VAL A 102 -6.94 10.76 20.79
C VAL A 102 -5.74 11.36 21.54
N VAL A 103 -5.35 12.59 21.25
CA VAL A 103 -4.25 13.27 21.98
C VAL A 103 -4.62 13.52 23.45
N SER A 104 -5.91 13.62 23.75
CA SER A 104 -6.43 13.81 25.10
C SER A 104 -6.71 12.51 25.84
N PHE A 105 -6.26 11.38 25.29
CA PHE A 105 -6.53 10.05 25.84
C PHE A 105 -6.10 9.91 27.30
N GLN A 106 -7.02 9.39 28.12
CA GLN A 106 -6.76 8.98 29.50
C GLN A 106 -7.12 7.51 29.68
N PRO A 107 -6.31 6.71 30.41
CA PRO A 107 -6.61 5.28 30.61
C PRO A 107 -7.94 5.00 31.33
N SER A 108 -8.37 5.90 32.22
CA SER A 108 -9.67 5.80 32.90
C SER A 108 -10.78 6.39 32.02
N PRO A 109 -11.87 5.64 31.75
CA PRO A 109 -13.00 6.14 30.95
C PRO A 109 -13.62 7.42 31.52
N GLN A 110 -13.69 7.52 32.85
CA GLN A 110 -14.25 8.69 33.52
C GLN A 110 -13.31 9.90 33.38
N ALA A 111 -12.02 9.70 33.65
CA ALA A 111 -11.01 10.74 33.50
C ALA A 111 -10.91 11.25 32.04
N TRP A 112 -11.09 10.34 31.06
CA TRP A 112 -11.07 10.73 29.66
C TRP A 112 -12.29 11.58 29.31
N ARG A 113 -13.49 11.19 29.75
CA ARG A 113 -14.71 12.01 29.56
C ARG A 113 -14.59 13.38 30.20
N ASP A 114 -14.05 13.46 31.41
CA ASP A 114 -13.87 14.74 32.10
C ASP A 114 -12.84 15.63 31.36
N GLU A 115 -11.77 15.03 30.83
CA GLU A 115 -10.78 15.74 30.00
C GLU A 115 -11.36 16.22 28.66
N LEU A 116 -12.19 15.41 28.00
CA LEU A 116 -12.88 15.77 26.76
C LEU A 116 -13.85 16.94 26.99
N ARG A 117 -14.57 16.96 28.13
CA ARG A 117 -15.41 18.08 28.55
C ARG A 117 -14.59 19.33 28.85
N ARG A 118 -13.50 19.18 29.61
CA ARG A 118 -12.60 20.29 29.94
C ARG A 118 -12.03 20.99 28.71
N LYS A 119 -11.77 20.23 27.64
CA LYS A 119 -11.29 20.73 26.35
C LYS A 119 -12.39 21.20 25.40
N GLY A 120 -13.66 21.11 25.79
CA GLY A 120 -14.78 21.52 24.94
C GLY A 120 -15.07 20.58 23.76
N ILE A 121 -14.41 19.42 23.67
CA ILE A 121 -14.55 18.48 22.54
C ILE A 121 -15.96 17.89 22.49
N ASP A 122 -16.58 17.63 23.65
CA ASP A 122 -17.97 17.19 23.75
C ASP A 122 -18.95 18.23 23.19
N GLU A 123 -18.69 19.51 23.44
CA GLU A 123 -19.55 20.60 22.96
C GLU A 123 -19.38 20.83 21.46
N GLU A 124 -18.14 20.79 20.96
CA GLU A 124 -17.84 20.89 19.54
C GLU A 124 -18.45 19.73 18.75
N HIS A 125 -18.35 18.50 19.25
CA HIS A 125 -19.01 17.35 18.65
C HIS A 125 -20.53 17.51 18.64
N ALA A 126 -21.13 17.93 19.75
CA ALA A 126 -22.58 18.15 19.84
C ALA A 126 -23.05 19.25 18.87
N ASN A 127 -22.29 20.33 18.74
CA ASN A 127 -22.59 21.43 17.81
C ASN A 127 -22.49 20.96 16.35
N TRP A 128 -21.46 20.18 16.00
CA TRP A 128 -21.31 19.58 14.68
C TRP A 128 -22.44 18.59 14.36
N TYR A 129 -22.78 17.70 15.29
CA TYR A 129 -23.83 16.71 15.03
C TYR A 129 -25.22 17.38 14.89
N ARG A 130 -25.48 18.45 15.66
CA ARG A 130 -26.69 19.29 15.48
C ARG A 130 -26.75 19.91 14.10
N SER A 131 -25.65 20.49 13.61
CA SER A 131 -25.62 21.15 12.31
C SER A 131 -25.72 20.17 11.13
N THR A 132 -25.27 18.93 11.31
CA THR A 132 -25.19 17.95 10.22
C THR A 132 -26.40 17.01 10.16
N ALA A 133 -26.94 16.57 11.31
CA ALA A 133 -27.92 15.48 11.37
C ALA A 133 -29.31 15.89 11.88
N ARG A 134 -29.54 17.16 12.27
CA ARG A 134 -30.80 17.64 12.91
C ARG A 134 -31.25 16.75 14.08
N ALA A 135 -30.30 16.17 14.80
CA ALA A 135 -30.57 15.19 15.84
C ALA A 135 -31.04 15.85 17.15
N SER A 136 -31.84 15.11 17.93
CA SER A 136 -32.27 15.57 19.25
C SER A 136 -31.13 15.51 20.28
N ASN A 137 -31.24 16.31 21.34
CA ASN A 137 -30.26 16.31 22.44
C ASN A 137 -30.10 14.92 23.10
N GLY A 138 -31.15 14.10 23.11
CA GLY A 138 -31.09 12.72 23.58
C GLY A 138 -30.22 11.82 22.70
N GLN A 139 -30.36 11.94 21.37
CA GLN A 139 -29.58 11.17 20.41
C GLN A 139 -28.09 11.52 20.46
N ILE A 140 -27.78 12.82 20.59
CA ILE A 140 -26.39 13.30 20.71
C ILE A 140 -25.70 12.69 21.94
N ARG A 141 -26.36 12.74 23.10
CA ARG A 141 -25.80 12.18 24.35
C ARG A 141 -25.62 10.67 24.27
N ALA A 142 -26.58 9.96 23.68
CA ALA A 142 -26.49 8.51 23.48
C ALA A 142 -25.30 8.14 22.58
N GLN A 143 -25.13 8.84 21.46
CA GLN A 143 -24.02 8.63 20.54
C GLN A 143 -22.67 8.98 21.17
N GLN A 144 -22.56 10.09 21.91
CA GLN A 144 -21.34 10.46 22.64
C GLN A 144 -20.98 9.39 23.67
N SER A 145 -21.96 8.95 24.47
CA SER A 145 -21.72 7.90 25.47
C SER A 145 -21.25 6.59 24.83
N ALA A 146 -21.81 6.24 23.66
CA ALA A 146 -21.40 5.08 22.89
C ALA A 146 -19.98 5.25 22.30
N LEU A 147 -19.66 6.38 21.68
CA LEU A 147 -18.34 6.68 21.13
C LEU A 147 -17.26 6.62 22.22
N TRP A 148 -17.50 7.28 23.35
CA TRP A 148 -16.57 7.31 24.48
C TRP A 148 -16.54 6.02 25.28
N GLY A 149 -17.53 5.13 25.12
CA GLY A 149 -17.52 3.79 25.70
C GLY A 149 -16.82 2.76 24.80
N ALA A 150 -16.92 2.94 23.48
CA ALA A 150 -16.45 1.98 22.48
C ALA A 150 -14.99 2.24 22.01
N TRP A 151 -14.29 3.22 22.58
CA TRP A 151 -12.90 3.51 22.19
C TRP A 151 -11.93 2.33 22.30
N PRO A 152 -12.01 1.42 23.30
CA PRO A 152 -11.08 0.29 23.36
C PRO A 152 -11.32 -0.64 22.18
N LEU A 153 -12.59 -0.82 21.79
CA LEU A 153 -12.96 -1.60 20.62
C LEU A 153 -12.46 -0.93 19.34
N ALA A 154 -12.60 0.38 19.19
CA ALA A 154 -12.06 1.12 18.05
C ALA A 154 -10.53 0.97 17.95
N LEU A 155 -9.81 1.03 19.08
CA LEU A 155 -8.37 0.80 19.14
C LEU A 155 -8.02 -0.63 18.69
N VAL A 156 -8.70 -1.64 19.22
CA VAL A 156 -8.49 -3.05 18.85
C VAL A 156 -8.75 -3.26 17.37
N LEU A 157 -9.85 -2.73 16.84
CA LEU A 157 -10.19 -2.82 15.41
C LEU A 157 -9.14 -2.12 14.54
N GLY A 158 -8.64 -0.96 14.95
CA GLY A 158 -7.55 -0.26 14.28
C GLY A 158 -6.25 -1.08 14.25
N LEU A 159 -5.88 -1.68 15.39
CA LEU A 159 -4.71 -2.57 15.47
C LEU A 159 -4.87 -3.82 14.59
N LEU A 160 -6.06 -4.44 14.61
CA LEU A 160 -6.39 -5.58 13.75
C LEU A 160 -6.35 -5.21 12.27
N TRP A 161 -6.80 -4.00 11.91
CA TRP A 161 -6.72 -3.48 10.55
C TRP A 161 -5.27 -3.33 10.10
N LEU A 162 -4.40 -2.75 10.94
CA LEU A 162 -2.97 -2.61 10.64
C LEU A 162 -2.27 -3.96 10.53
N LEU A 163 -2.54 -4.88 11.46
CA LEU A 163 -1.98 -6.23 11.44
C LEU A 163 -2.45 -7.01 10.21
N GLY A 164 -3.74 -6.95 9.90
CA GLY A 164 -4.34 -7.57 8.73
C GLY A 164 -3.74 -7.02 7.43
N GLY A 165 -3.54 -5.70 7.36
CA GLY A 165 -2.85 -5.04 6.24
C GLY A 165 -1.41 -5.54 6.06
N ALA A 166 -0.63 -5.59 7.15
CA ALA A 166 0.74 -6.10 7.11
C ALA A 166 0.79 -7.57 6.66
N MET A 167 -0.12 -8.41 7.17
CA MET A 167 -0.24 -9.82 6.76
C MET A 167 -0.64 -9.95 5.29
N LEU A 168 -1.59 -9.14 4.81
CA LEU A 168 -2.03 -9.13 3.42
C LEU A 168 -0.89 -8.74 2.47
N ILE A 169 -0.17 -7.65 2.77
CA ILE A 169 0.97 -7.18 1.98
C ILE A 169 2.07 -8.26 1.94
N ARG A 170 2.40 -8.85 3.10
CA ARG A 170 3.37 -9.94 3.19
C ARG A 170 2.95 -11.13 2.34
N TRP A 171 1.69 -11.57 2.46
CA TRP A 171 1.16 -12.70 1.70
C TRP A 171 1.17 -12.42 0.19
N ALA A 172 0.71 -11.23 -0.22
CA ALA A 172 0.70 -10.82 -1.62
C ALA A 172 2.12 -10.76 -2.20
N HIS A 173 3.08 -10.20 -1.46
CA HIS A 173 4.49 -10.17 -1.86
C HIS A 173 5.05 -11.57 -2.10
N HIS A 174 4.82 -12.50 -1.16
CA HIS A 174 5.27 -13.89 -1.33
C HIS A 174 4.61 -14.56 -2.54
N LYS A 175 3.32 -14.36 -2.76
CA LYS A 175 2.59 -14.91 -3.90
C LYS A 175 3.12 -14.37 -5.22
N ILE A 176 3.26 -13.05 -5.35
CA ILE A 176 3.78 -12.38 -6.54
C ILE A 176 5.21 -12.85 -6.85
N LEU A 177 6.07 -12.99 -5.83
CA LEU A 177 7.43 -13.50 -6.02
C LEU A 177 7.45 -14.96 -6.50
N ARG A 178 6.58 -15.83 -5.97
CA ARG A 178 6.47 -17.22 -6.43
C ARG A 178 6.01 -17.31 -7.88
N GLU A 179 5.02 -16.51 -8.27
CA GLU A 179 4.56 -16.42 -9.65
C GLU A 179 5.67 -15.90 -10.57
N PHE A 180 6.38 -14.85 -10.15
CA PHE A 180 7.53 -14.31 -10.88
C PHE A 180 8.65 -15.35 -11.04
N GLN A 181 8.97 -16.09 -9.99
CA GLN A 181 9.96 -17.18 -10.02
C GLN A 181 9.59 -18.28 -11.00
N THR A 182 8.34 -18.73 -10.97
CA THR A 182 7.83 -19.75 -11.88
C THR A 182 7.91 -19.27 -13.33
N ALA A 183 7.49 -18.03 -13.59
CA ALA A 183 7.56 -17.43 -14.91
C ALA A 183 9.02 -17.22 -15.38
N ALA A 184 9.93 -16.83 -14.49
CA ALA A 184 11.35 -16.65 -14.80
C ALA A 184 12.02 -17.97 -15.19
N ARG A 185 11.73 -19.07 -14.47
CA ARG A 185 12.21 -20.41 -14.81
C ARG A 185 11.65 -20.91 -16.14
N SER A 186 10.36 -20.69 -16.40
CA SER A 186 9.75 -21.05 -17.69
C SER A 186 10.42 -20.31 -18.86
N ARG A 187 10.68 -19.00 -18.72
CA ARG A 187 11.42 -18.22 -19.73
C ARG A 187 12.85 -18.71 -19.91
N ALA A 188 13.55 -19.05 -18.83
CA ALA A 188 14.91 -19.60 -18.90
C ALA A 188 14.94 -20.88 -19.74
N ALA A 189 14.01 -21.82 -19.49
CA ALA A 189 13.88 -23.05 -20.25
C ALA A 189 13.52 -22.79 -21.72
N GLU A 190 12.59 -21.87 -22.00
CA GLU A 190 12.22 -21.45 -23.37
C GLU A 190 13.43 -20.90 -24.13
N TYR A 191 14.24 -20.05 -23.48
CA TYR A 191 15.44 -19.44 -24.06
C TYR A 191 16.53 -20.46 -24.34
N GLN A 192 16.79 -21.36 -23.40
CA GLN A 192 17.77 -22.43 -23.58
C GLN A 192 17.39 -23.33 -24.77
N ARG A 193 16.13 -23.76 -24.87
CA ARG A 193 15.64 -24.56 -26.02
C ARG A 193 15.84 -23.83 -27.34
N ARG A 194 15.50 -22.54 -27.40
CA ARG A 194 15.68 -21.74 -28.63
C ARG A 194 17.14 -21.54 -29.01
N ASP A 195 18.03 -21.33 -28.04
CA ASP A 195 19.45 -21.11 -28.31
C ASP A 195 20.13 -22.41 -28.78
N LEU A 196 19.81 -23.55 -28.16
CA LEU A 196 20.27 -24.87 -28.60
C LEU A 196 19.72 -25.21 -30.00
N GLY A 197 18.43 -24.95 -30.26
CA GLY A 197 17.84 -25.18 -31.58
C GLY A 197 18.50 -24.36 -32.69
N ARG A 198 18.85 -23.09 -32.40
CA ARG A 198 19.64 -22.27 -33.34
C ARG A 198 21.00 -22.90 -33.59
N ARG A 199 21.65 -23.44 -32.55
CA ARG A 199 23.02 -24.01 -32.58
C ARG A 199 23.08 -25.21 -33.50
N ASN A 200 22.11 -26.11 -33.34
CA ASN A 200 22.01 -27.30 -34.15
C ASN A 200 21.63 -27.00 -35.60
N SER A 201 20.96 -25.87 -35.87
CA SER A 201 20.52 -25.50 -37.22
C SER A 201 21.59 -24.79 -38.08
N GLY A 202 22.83 -24.64 -37.61
CA GLY A 202 23.89 -23.93 -38.33
C GLY A 202 23.64 -22.42 -38.53
N ARG A 203 22.50 -21.89 -38.06
CA ARG A 203 22.14 -20.45 -38.13
C ARG A 203 22.82 -19.59 -37.06
N TRP A 204 23.89 -20.09 -36.46
CA TRP A 204 24.75 -19.22 -35.68
C TRP A 204 25.70 -18.54 -36.65
N PRO A 205 25.81 -17.21 -36.62
CA PRO A 205 26.94 -16.57 -37.27
C PRO A 205 28.18 -17.12 -36.58
N GLU A 206 28.92 -17.99 -37.27
CA GLU A 206 30.29 -18.34 -36.92
C GLU A 206 31.03 -17.02 -36.82
N ARG A 207 31.29 -16.57 -35.58
CA ARG A 207 32.21 -15.46 -35.42
C ARG A 207 33.60 -16.05 -35.56
N VAL A 208 34.21 -15.69 -36.68
CA VAL A 208 35.63 -15.36 -36.81
C VAL A 208 36.08 -14.76 -35.48
N VAL A 209 36.80 -15.56 -34.71
CA VAL A 209 37.55 -15.10 -33.55
C VAL A 209 38.79 -14.42 -34.13
N GLU A 210 38.65 -13.17 -34.55
CA GLU A 210 39.81 -12.31 -34.69
C GLU A 210 40.26 -11.97 -33.27
N SER A 211 41.23 -12.76 -32.81
CA SER A 211 42.01 -12.56 -31.61
C SER A 211 42.75 -11.21 -31.70
N ALA A 212 42.44 -10.31 -30.78
CA ALA A 212 43.25 -9.16 -30.42
C ALA A 212 43.58 -9.24 -28.93
#